data_AF-A0A5N9F2N5-F1
#
_entry.id   AF-A0A5N9F2N5-F1
#
_cell.length_a   1.000
_cell.length_b   1.000
_cell.length_c   1.000
_cell.angle_alpha   90.00
_cell.angle_beta   90.00
_cell.angle_gamma   90.00
#
_symmetry.space_group_name_H-M   'P 1'
#
loop_
_entity.id
_entity.type
_entity.pdbx_description
1 polymer ?
#
loop_
_entity_poly.entity_id
_entity_poly.type
_entity_poly.pdbx_seq_one_letter_code
_entity_poly.pdbx_strand_id
1 'polypeptide(L)'
;MNRSLQYSALTRLLTLNNQVHDLENEMLAESVPVGARGAMIAAQMASGSRIAEIQEEIDRTTRASLATCWLGNSDDEDEEYGL
;
A
#
# COMPACT_ATOMS: atom_id res chain seq x y z
N MET A 1 5.43 21.51 -16.27
CA MET A 1 5.33 20.62 -15.10
C MET A 1 5.33 21.48 -13.83
N ASN A 2 4.23 22.17 -13.58
CA ASN A 2 3.98 22.76 -12.27
C ASN A 2 3.27 21.64 -11.48
N ARG A 3 3.95 21.04 -10.50
CA ARG A 3 3.59 19.72 -9.92
C ARG A 3 3.00 19.88 -8.51
N SER A 4 1.98 20.70 -8.35
CA SER A 4 1.30 20.78 -7.06
C SER A 4 0.15 19.79 -7.04
N LEU A 5 0.36 18.62 -6.45
CA LEU A 5 -0.75 17.73 -6.11
C LEU A 5 -1.79 18.52 -5.29
N GLN A 6 -3.06 18.37 -5.65
CA GLN A 6 -4.15 18.94 -4.87
C GLN A 6 -4.02 18.51 -3.40
N TYR A 7 -4.38 19.41 -2.47
CA TYR A 7 -4.24 19.16 -1.04
C TYR A 7 -4.96 17.87 -0.60
N SER A 8 -6.13 17.59 -1.16
CA SER A 8 -6.90 16.36 -0.94
C SER A 8 -6.12 15.10 -1.35
N ALA A 9 -5.46 15.13 -2.52
CA ALA A 9 -4.61 14.05 -3.02
C ALA A 9 -3.36 13.89 -2.15
N LEU A 10 -2.74 14.99 -1.71
CA LEU A 10 -1.60 14.97 -0.80
C LEU A 10 -1.94 14.35 0.56
N THR A 11 -3.05 14.75 1.18
CA THR A 11 -3.51 14.16 2.44
C THR A 11 -3.78 12.67 2.27
N ARG A 12 -4.44 12.26 1.18
CA ARG A 12 -4.71 10.85 0.90
C ARG A 12 -3.43 10.04 0.70
N LEU A 13 -2.43 10.61 0.02
CA LEU A 13 -1.11 9.98 -0.14
C LEU A 13 -0.42 9.79 1.20
N LEU A 14 -0.43 10.79 2.08
CA LEU A 14 0.17 10.66 3.41
C LEU A 14 -0.49 9.54 4.22
N THR A 15 -1.82 9.43 4.18
CA THR A 15 -2.54 8.34 4.84
C THR A 15 -2.12 6.97 4.30
N LEU A 16 -2.09 6.80 2.98
CA LEU A 16 -1.72 5.53 2.35
C LEU A 16 -0.26 5.16 2.63
N ASN A 17 0.66 6.13 2.63
CA ASN A 17 2.06 5.87 2.95
C ASN A 17 2.28 5.46 4.41
N ASN A 18 1.57 6.11 5.35
CA ASN A 18 1.62 5.69 6.75
C ASN A 18 1.09 4.26 6.92
N GLN A 19 0.02 3.90 6.21
CA GLN A 19 -0.52 2.54 6.24
C GLN A 19 0.49 1.50 5.71
N VAL A 20 1.20 1.79 4.61
CA VAL A 20 2.28 0.91 4.14
C VAL A 20 3.37 0.76 5.19
N HIS A 21 3.79 1.86 5.81
CA HIS A 21 4.84 1.83 6.82
C HIS A 21 4.45 1.00 8.05
N ASP A 22 3.21 1.11 8.51
CA ASP A 22 2.68 0.31 9.61
C ASP A 22 2.65 -1.18 9.25
N LEU A 23 2.22 -1.53 8.04
CA LEU A 23 2.21 -2.90 7.52
C LEU A 23 3.62 -3.49 7.40
N GLU A 24 4.61 -2.70 6.96
CA GLU A 24 6.01 -3.12 6.93
C GLU A 24 6.52 -3.44 8.34
N ASN A 25 6.16 -2.61 9.33
CA ASN A 25 6.51 -2.86 10.74
C ASN A 25 5.82 -4.12 11.28
N GLU A 26 4.55 -4.36 10.95
CA GLU A 26 3.85 -5.60 11.29
C GLU A 26 4.52 -6.83 10.67
N MET A 27 4.90 -6.75 9.38
CA MET A 27 5.59 -7.84 8.69
C MET A 27 6.93 -8.17 9.33
N LEU A 28 7.69 -7.17 9.77
CA LEU A 28 8.97 -7.35 10.47
C LEU A 28 8.80 -7.97 11.86
N ALA A 29 7.65 -7.77 12.50
CA ALA A 29 7.33 -8.37 13.79
C ALA A 29 6.78 -9.81 13.68
N GLU A 30 6.33 -10.22 12.49
CA GLU A 30 5.72 -11.53 12.26
C GLU A 30 6.75 -12.66 12.40
N SER A 31 6.41 -13.68 13.18
CA SER A 31 7.32 -14.80 13.42
C SER A 31 7.40 -15.73 12.21
N VAL A 32 8.60 -15.89 11.65
CA VAL A 32 8.85 -16.89 10.62
C VAL A 32 9.18 -18.23 11.29
N PRO A 33 8.54 -19.36 10.91
CA PRO A 33 8.84 -20.66 11.48
C PRO A 33 10.31 -21.06 11.26
N VAL A 34 11.13 -21.00 12.31
CA VAL A 34 12.52 -21.47 12.26
C VAL A 34 12.52 -22.99 12.46
N GLY A 35 12.89 -23.75 11.41
CA GLY A 35 13.06 -25.20 11.50
C GLY A 35 11.81 -26.05 11.24
N ALA A 36 10.77 -25.49 10.61
CA ALA A 36 9.58 -26.26 10.28
C ALA A 36 9.89 -27.37 9.24
N ARG A 37 9.79 -28.64 9.66
CA ARG A 37 9.76 -29.78 8.71
C ARG A 37 8.56 -29.60 7.78
N GLY A 38 8.73 -29.94 6.49
CA GLY A 38 7.82 -29.58 5.39
C GLY A 38 6.31 -29.77 5.62
N ALA A 39 5.88 -30.67 6.51
CA ALA A 39 4.48 -30.82 6.93
C ALA A 39 3.90 -29.59 7.66
N MET A 40 4.68 -28.91 8.52
CA MET A 40 4.23 -27.68 9.20
C MET A 40 4.17 -26.49 8.24
N ILE A 41 5.12 -26.39 7.30
CA ILE A 41 5.09 -25.34 6.26
C ILE A 41 3.86 -25.54 5.36
N ALA A 42 3.55 -26.77 4.96
CA ALA A 42 2.37 -27.08 4.16
C ALA A 42 1.05 -26.76 4.90
N ALA A 43 0.97 -27.06 6.19
CA ALA A 43 -0.19 -26.71 7.02
C ALA A 43 -0.36 -25.18 7.18
N GLN A 44 0.75 -24.45 7.36
CA GLN A 44 0.74 -22.98 7.44
C GLN A 44 0.32 -22.36 6.10
N MET A 45 0.82 -22.87 4.97
CA MET A 45 0.43 -22.44 3.63
C MET A 45 -1.05 -22.74 3.35
N ALA A 46 -1.58 -23.87 3.83
CA ALA A 46 -2.98 -24.23 3.67
C ALA A 46 -3.93 -23.40 4.56
N SER A 47 -3.45 -22.91 5.70
CA SER A 47 -4.22 -22.06 6.63
C SER A 47 -4.18 -20.56 6.28
N GLY A 48 -3.43 -20.18 5.25
CA GLY A 48 -3.12 -18.78 4.96
C GLY A 48 -1.87 -18.31 5.70
N SER A 49 -1.02 -17.57 5.00
CA SER A 49 0.18 -16.95 5.58
C SER A 49 -0.12 -15.50 5.89
N ARG A 50 -0.04 -15.13 7.18
CA ARG A 50 -0.16 -13.73 7.62
C ARG A 50 0.82 -12.80 6.90
N ILE A 51 2.03 -13.30 6.61
CA ILE A 51 3.03 -12.58 5.82
C ILE A 51 2.52 -12.31 4.39
N ALA A 52 1.89 -13.30 3.76
CA ALA A 52 1.33 -13.14 2.41
C ALA A 52 0.15 -12.15 2.40
N GLU A 53 -0.69 -12.17 3.43
CA GLU A 53 -1.79 -11.20 3.60
C GLU A 53 -1.25 -9.76 3.73
N ILE A 54 -0.24 -9.56 4.57
CA ILE A 54 0.41 -8.25 4.75
C ILE A 54 1.06 -7.79 3.43
N GLN A 55 1.73 -8.68 2.69
CA GLN A 55 2.30 -8.38 1.38
C GLN A 55 1.24 -7.96 0.34
N GLU A 56 0.08 -8.62 0.33
CA GLU A 56 -1.02 -8.25 -0.56
C GLU A 56 -1.57 -6.86 -0.22
N GLU A 57 -1.71 -6.54 1.06
CA GLU A 57 -2.20 -5.23 1.49
C GLU A 57 -1.20 -4.11 1.19
N ILE A 58 0.10 -4.37 1.30
CA ILE A 58 1.16 -3.44 0.86
C ILE A 58 1.05 -3.19 -0.66
N ASP A 59 0.89 -4.23 -1.49
CA ASP A 59 0.72 -4.06 -2.94
C ASP A 59 -0.52 -3.20 -3.26
N ARG A 60 -1.66 -3.55 -2.65
CA ARG A 60 -2.92 -2.84 -2.84
C ARG A 60 -2.80 -1.36 -2.45
N THR A 61 -2.21 -1.09 -1.30
CA THR A 61 -2.04 0.28 -0.78
C THR A 61 -1.05 1.07 -1.64
N THR A 62 0.04 0.44 -2.09
CA THR A 62 1.02 1.07 -3.00
C THR A 62 0.38 1.43 -4.34
N ARG A 63 -0.42 0.53 -4.91
CA ARG A 63 -1.18 0.80 -6.14
C ARG A 63 -2.19 1.93 -5.95
N ALA A 64 -2.88 1.97 -4.81
CA ALA A 64 -3.78 3.08 -4.48
C ALA A 64 -3.04 4.42 -4.36
N SER A 65 -1.83 4.44 -3.78
CA SER A 65 -0.98 5.62 -3.73
C SER A 65 -0.59 6.09 -5.12
N LEU A 66 -0.12 5.19 -5.99
CA LEU A 66 0.24 5.53 -7.37
C LEU A 66 -0.96 6.06 -8.16
N ALA A 67 -2.13 5.45 -8.01
CA ALA A 67 -3.37 5.94 -8.62
C ALA A 67 -3.76 7.33 -8.10
N THR A 68 -3.57 7.59 -6.81
CA THR A 68 -3.81 8.91 -6.20
C THR A 68 -2.86 9.96 -6.76
N CYS A 69 -1.57 9.63 -6.95
CA CYS A 69 -0.62 10.51 -7.64
C CYS A 69 -1.04 10.82 -9.08
N TRP A 70 -1.50 9.80 -9.81
CA TRP A 70 -1.86 9.94 -11.22
C TRP A 70 -3.11 10.81 -11.39
N LEU A 71 -4.17 10.49 -10.65
CA LEU A 71 -5.46 11.20 -10.72
C LEU A 71 -5.40 12.60 -10.08
N GLY A 72 -4.69 12.74 -8.95
CA GLY A 72 -4.50 14.03 -8.29
C GLY A 72 -3.58 14.99 -9.03
N ASN A 73 -2.94 14.55 -10.11
CA ASN A 73 -2.17 15.36 -11.05
C ASN A 73 -2.92 15.57 -12.38
N SER A 74 -4.07 14.91 -12.59
CA SER A 74 -4.87 15.08 -13.82
C SER A 74 -5.84 16.26 -13.72
N ASP A 75 -6.24 16.61 -12.51
CA ASP A 75 -7.24 17.65 -12.22
C ASP A 75 -6.68 19.09 -12.39
N ASP A 76 -5.38 19.23 -12.66
CA ASP A 76 -4.75 20.50 -13.06
C ASP A 76 -5.08 20.88 -14.54
N GLU A 77 -5.62 19.96 -15.35
CA GLU A 77 -6.03 20.25 -16.74
C GLU A 77 -7.50 20.72 -16.87
N ASP A 78 -8.31 20.58 -15.81
CA ASP A 78 -9.74 20.95 -15.80
C ASP A 78 -10.04 22.25 -15.01
N GLU A 79 -9.01 22.99 -14.56
CA GLU A 79 -9.15 24.37 -14.05
C GLU A 79 -8.95 25.43 -15.16
N GLU A 80 -9.34 25.15 -16.42
CA GLU A 80 -9.35 26.13 -17.51
C GLU A 80 -10.77 26.74 -17.73
N TYR A 81 -10.92 27.98 -17.24
CA TYR A 81 -11.93 29.01 -17.53
C TYR A 81 -13.43 28.72 -17.32
N GLY A 82 -13.93 29.15 -16.15
CA GLY A 82 -15.36 29.36 -15.89
C GLY A 82 -15.66 30.68 -15.17
N LEU A 83 -15.74 31.76 -15.97
CA LEU A 83 -16.31 33.11 -15.71
C LEU A 83 -15.59 34.06 -14.74
#